data_AF-A0A2X0PKC5-F1
#
_entry.id   AF-A0A2X0PKC5-F1
#
_cell.length_a   1.000
_cell.length_b   1.000
_cell.length_c   1.000
_cell.angle_alpha   90.00
_cell.angle_beta   90.00
_cell.angle_gamma   90.00
#
_symmetry.space_group_name_H-M   'P 1'
#
loop_
_entity.id
_entity.type
_entity.pdbx_description
1 polymer ?
#
loop_
_entity_poly.entity_id
_entity_poly.type
_entity_poly.pdbx_seq_one_letter_code
_entity_poly.pdbx_strand_id
1 'polypeptide(L)'
;MSTAAWLARSAEFIEGIGVGAYQTAIRELSNERLTCAYSAIMAVEARHAAYHAELQGQSGFPVPFETASTYSQAYTAMADFIIFPALYTSTDSQTKSTMGLNFTVPAVPVKKYYAAFLNAGTTFYEPMKKVTTYEPMKGGPPSGYYRVNVPKNYKGVVYIMVTTSSNDLKDSNTVAGPLVAIETD
;
A
#
# COMPACT_ATOMS: atom_id res chain seq x y z
N MET A 1 19.17 -17.10 -4.77
CA MET A 1 19.01 -16.35 -3.50
C MET A 1 18.03 -17.13 -2.64
N SER A 2 18.31 -17.35 -1.35
CA SER A 2 17.35 -18.02 -0.45
C SER A 2 16.19 -17.08 -0.12
N THR A 3 15.02 -17.62 0.29
CA THR A 3 13.88 -16.81 0.75
C THR A 3 14.28 -15.89 1.91
N ALA A 4 15.12 -16.38 2.83
CA ALA A 4 15.63 -15.58 3.94
C ALA A 4 16.53 -14.42 3.47
N ALA A 5 17.42 -14.66 2.49
CA ALA A 5 18.26 -13.61 1.93
C ALA A 5 17.44 -12.58 1.14
N TRP A 6 16.41 -13.02 0.43
CA TRP A 6 15.47 -12.12 -0.24
C TRP A 6 14.74 -11.24 0.79
N LEU A 7 14.17 -11.83 1.85
CA LEU A 7 13.48 -11.09 2.91
C LEU A 7 14.38 -10.06 3.59
N ALA A 8 15.62 -10.45 3.97
CA ALA A 8 16.55 -9.54 4.63
C ALA A 8 16.91 -8.34 3.73
N ARG A 9 17.13 -8.59 2.43
CA ARG A 9 17.46 -7.55 1.47
C ARG A 9 16.28 -6.63 1.16
N SER A 10 15.07 -7.18 1.09
CA SER A 10 13.85 -6.39 0.95
C SER A 10 13.61 -5.51 2.17
N ALA A 11 13.81 -6.04 3.37
CA ALA A 11 13.69 -5.26 4.61
C ALA A 11 14.71 -4.11 4.64
N GLU A 12 16.00 -4.38 4.40
CA GLU A 12 17.04 -3.35 4.29
C GLU A 12 16.64 -2.21 3.33
N PHE A 13 16.16 -2.59 2.14
CA PHE A 13 15.76 -1.64 1.10
C PHE A 13 14.58 -0.76 1.52
N ILE A 14 13.53 -1.36 2.09
CA ILE A 14 12.31 -0.64 2.49
C ILE A 14 12.61 0.33 3.63
N GLU A 15 13.37 -0.11 4.64
CA GLU A 15 13.74 0.73 5.79
C GLU A 15 14.63 1.90 5.33
N GLY A 16 15.57 1.66 4.40
CA GLY A 16 16.39 2.71 3.81
C GLY A 16 15.59 3.78 3.05
N ILE A 17 14.55 3.38 2.32
CA ILE A 17 13.60 4.32 1.69
C ILE A 17 12.83 5.12 2.75
N GLY A 18 12.39 4.45 3.83
CA GLY A 18 11.72 5.09 4.96
C GLY A 18 12.56 6.21 5.57
N VAL A 19 13.83 5.92 5.86
CA VAL A 19 14.80 6.91 6.38
C VAL A 19 14.91 8.13 5.46
N GLY A 20 15.13 7.92 4.16
CA GLY A 20 15.26 9.01 3.19
C GLY A 20 13.98 9.84 3.04
N ALA A 21 12.81 9.21 3.14
CA ALA A 21 11.51 9.89 3.10
C ALA A 21 11.27 10.74 4.37
N TYR A 22 11.54 10.20 5.55
CA TYR A 22 11.39 10.94 6.81
C TYR A 22 12.35 12.13 6.90
N GLN A 23 13.59 11.97 6.43
CA GLN A 23 14.56 13.05 6.40
C GLN A 23 14.09 14.25 5.55
N THR A 24 13.44 13.99 4.42
CA THR A 24 12.80 15.05 3.62
C THR A 24 11.56 15.59 4.33
N ALA A 25 10.69 14.72 4.85
CA ALA A 25 9.43 15.12 5.47
C ALA A 25 9.64 16.06 6.66
N ILE A 26 10.64 15.79 7.51
CA ILE A 26 10.97 16.62 8.68
C ILE A 26 11.23 18.08 8.29
N ARG A 27 11.80 18.35 7.11
CA ARG A 27 12.09 19.72 6.65
C ARG A 27 10.82 20.52 6.31
N GLU A 28 9.73 19.83 5.99
CA GLU A 28 8.45 20.42 5.61
C GLU A 28 7.49 20.59 6.80
N LEU A 29 7.85 20.05 7.98
CA LEU A 29 7.00 20.11 9.17
C LEU A 29 7.20 21.42 9.93
N SER A 30 6.08 22.11 10.19
CA SER A 30 6.02 23.28 11.07
C SER A 30 5.68 22.96 12.53
N ASN A 31 5.26 21.72 12.81
CA ASN A 31 4.84 21.28 14.14
C ASN A 31 5.95 20.49 14.83
N GLU A 32 6.53 21.06 15.88
CA GLU A 32 7.63 20.46 16.65
C GLU A 32 7.31 19.07 17.20
N ARG A 33 6.06 18.81 17.60
CA ARG A 33 5.66 17.48 18.08
C ARG A 33 5.70 16.44 16.98
N LEU A 34 5.28 16.83 15.76
CA LEU A 34 5.38 15.95 14.60
C LEU A 34 6.83 15.76 14.17
N THR A 35 7.65 16.82 14.21
CA THR A 35 9.09 16.73 13.96
C THR A 35 9.76 15.75 14.90
N CYS A 36 9.45 15.81 16.20
CA CYS A 36 9.97 14.88 17.20
C CYS A 36 9.53 13.44 16.91
N ALA A 37 8.24 13.23 16.62
CA ALA A 37 7.71 11.90 16.29
C ALA A 37 8.36 11.32 15.03
N TYR A 38 8.46 12.10 13.95
CA TYR A 38 9.07 11.68 12.69
C TYR A 38 10.55 11.38 12.85
N SER A 39 11.28 12.19 13.63
CA SER A 39 12.69 11.93 13.94
C SER A 39 12.89 10.64 14.72
N ALA A 40 11.98 10.33 15.66
CA ALA A 40 12.01 9.08 16.41
C ALA A 40 11.77 7.87 15.49
N ILE A 41 10.82 7.96 14.54
CA ILE A 41 10.57 6.90 13.56
C ILE A 41 11.79 6.73 12.64
N MET A 42 12.31 7.81 12.08
CA MET A 42 13.52 7.79 11.26
C MET A 42 14.70 7.09 11.95
N ALA A 43 14.90 7.32 13.25
CA ALA A 43 15.95 6.68 14.04
C ALA A 43 15.70 5.18 14.30
N VAL A 44 14.45 4.72 14.27
CA VAL A 44 14.11 3.29 14.33
C VAL A 44 14.42 2.63 12.99
N GLU A 45 13.94 3.21 11.90
CA GLU A 45 14.14 2.70 10.53
C GLU A 45 15.63 2.60 10.19
N ALA A 46 16.44 3.61 10.56
CA ALA A 46 17.88 3.58 10.35
C ALA A 46 18.57 2.43 11.11
N ARG A 47 18.09 2.08 12.32
CA ARG A 47 18.62 0.94 13.08
C ARG A 47 18.22 -0.40 12.46
N HIS A 48 17.02 -0.51 11.90
CA HIS A 48 16.60 -1.70 11.18
C HIS A 48 17.43 -1.88 9.90
N ALA A 49 17.62 -0.82 9.11
CA ALA A 49 18.45 -0.84 7.91
C ALA A 49 19.89 -1.28 8.25
N ALA A 50 20.50 -0.68 9.27
CA ALA A 50 21.84 -1.05 9.73
C ALA A 50 21.91 -2.53 10.18
N TYR A 51 20.93 -3.00 10.94
CA TYR A 51 20.86 -4.40 11.36
C TYR A 51 20.76 -5.36 10.17
N HIS A 52 19.91 -5.06 9.18
CA HIS A 52 19.76 -5.90 7.99
C HIS A 52 21.00 -5.89 7.09
N ALA A 53 21.71 -4.77 6.99
CA ALA A 53 22.98 -4.68 6.28
C ALA A 53 24.05 -5.57 6.93
N GLU A 54 24.21 -5.49 8.25
CA GLU A 54 25.18 -6.31 9.02
C GLU A 54 24.87 -7.81 8.91
N LEU A 55 23.59 -8.21 8.94
CA LEU A 55 23.18 -9.60 8.71
C LEU A 55 23.59 -10.13 7.33
N GLN A 56 23.78 -9.24 6.35
CA GLN A 56 24.23 -9.57 5.01
C GLN A 56 25.75 -9.40 4.83
N GLY A 57 26.49 -9.13 5.91
CA GLY A 57 27.94 -8.92 5.89
C GLY A 57 28.37 -7.56 5.32
N GLN A 58 27.46 -6.59 5.28
CA GLN A 58 27.71 -5.22 4.86
C GLN A 58 27.88 -4.32 6.08
N SER A 59 28.47 -3.14 5.91
CA SER A 59 28.53 -2.14 6.97
C SER A 59 27.13 -1.59 7.24
N GLY A 60 26.69 -1.59 8.49
CA GLY A 60 25.49 -0.90 8.95
C GLY A 60 25.61 0.61 8.96
N PHE A 61 26.82 1.14 8.70
CA PHE A 61 27.11 2.57 8.62
C PHE A 61 27.96 2.83 7.37
N PRO A 62 27.41 2.63 6.16
CA PRO A 62 28.19 2.71 4.92
C PRO A 62 28.61 4.15 4.58
N VAL A 63 27.87 5.13 5.06
CA VAL A 63 28.07 6.58 4.85
C VAL A 63 27.73 7.36 6.12
N PRO A 64 28.28 8.58 6.31
CA PRO A 64 28.00 9.40 7.50
C PRO A 64 26.63 10.06 7.50
N PHE A 65 25.97 10.18 6.35
CA PHE A 65 24.65 10.79 6.21
C PHE A 65 23.79 9.98 5.25
N GLU A 66 22.52 9.87 5.60
CA GLU A 66 21.51 9.18 4.80
C GLU A 66 21.11 9.99 3.56
N THR A 67 20.65 9.29 2.53
CA THR A 67 20.24 9.92 1.26
C THR A 67 18.79 10.35 1.34
N ALA A 68 18.55 11.64 1.51
CA ALA A 68 17.21 12.22 1.47
C ALA A 68 16.52 11.94 0.13
N SER A 69 15.25 11.53 0.19
CA SER A 69 14.43 11.22 -0.98
C SER A 69 13.13 12.03 -0.93
N THR A 70 12.73 12.60 -2.06
CA THR A 70 11.40 13.22 -2.19
C THR A 70 10.31 12.16 -2.13
N TYR A 71 9.08 12.54 -1.80
CA TYR A 71 7.95 11.61 -1.75
C TYR A 71 7.76 10.82 -3.06
N SER A 72 7.91 11.49 -4.21
CA SER A 72 7.79 10.84 -5.51
C SER A 72 8.93 9.85 -5.79
N GLN A 73 10.15 10.15 -5.33
CA GLN A 73 11.29 9.22 -5.45
C GLN A 73 11.10 8.00 -4.56
N ALA A 74 10.70 8.20 -3.30
CA ALA A 74 10.42 7.12 -2.36
C ALA A 74 9.29 6.21 -2.88
N TYR A 75 8.19 6.80 -3.37
CA TYR A 75 7.09 6.06 -4.00
C TYR A 75 7.56 5.25 -5.21
N THR A 76 8.33 5.87 -6.11
CA THR A 76 8.82 5.20 -7.32
C THR A 76 9.76 4.04 -6.98
N ALA A 77 10.65 4.21 -5.99
CA ALA A 77 11.56 3.15 -5.56
C ALA A 77 10.81 1.96 -4.92
N MET A 78 9.68 2.22 -4.25
CA MET A 78 8.82 1.18 -3.68
C MET A 78 7.91 0.51 -4.71
N ALA A 79 7.70 1.10 -5.90
CA ALA A 79 6.74 0.61 -6.87
C ALA A 79 7.03 -0.82 -7.34
N ASP A 80 8.31 -1.22 -7.41
CA ASP A 80 8.71 -2.57 -7.79
C ASP A 80 8.28 -3.65 -6.77
N PHE A 81 7.99 -3.26 -5.52
CA PHE A 81 7.43 -4.15 -4.49
C PHE A 81 5.90 -4.26 -4.58
N ILE A 82 5.26 -3.41 -5.39
CA ILE A 82 3.82 -3.40 -5.61
C ILE A 82 3.53 -4.19 -6.90
N ILE A 83 3.40 -5.51 -6.76
CA ILE A 83 3.32 -6.44 -7.91
C ILE A 83 1.91 -6.51 -8.51
N PHE A 84 0.90 -5.99 -7.81
CA PHE A 84 -0.49 -6.11 -8.26
C PHE A 84 -0.92 -4.90 -9.10
N PRO A 85 -1.84 -5.09 -10.07
CA PRO A 85 -2.45 -3.99 -10.78
C PRO A 85 -3.03 -2.95 -9.82
N ALA A 86 -2.83 -1.68 -10.13
CA ALA A 86 -3.24 -0.60 -9.25
C ALA A 86 -4.77 -0.58 -9.01
N LEU A 87 -5.15 -0.29 -7.77
CA LEU A 87 -6.52 -0.12 -7.33
C LEU A 87 -6.72 1.32 -6.86
N TYR A 88 -7.78 1.95 -7.33
CA TYR A 88 -8.06 3.36 -7.05
C TYR A 88 -9.45 3.53 -6.44
N THR A 89 -9.61 4.54 -5.58
CA THR A 89 -10.94 5.00 -5.17
C THR A 89 -11.57 5.83 -6.29
N SER A 90 -12.89 5.78 -6.42
CA SER A 90 -13.62 6.76 -7.23
C SER A 90 -14.03 7.95 -6.37
N THR A 91 -13.91 9.16 -6.91
CA THR A 91 -14.36 10.40 -6.26
C THR A 91 -15.87 10.49 -6.04
N ASP A 92 -16.66 9.70 -6.76
CA ASP A 92 -18.11 9.94 -6.89
C ASP A 92 -19.00 9.25 -5.83
N SER A 93 -18.46 8.42 -4.92
CA SER A 93 -19.29 7.72 -3.91
C SER A 93 -18.50 7.03 -2.80
N GLN A 94 -17.76 7.80 -2.00
CA GLN A 94 -17.31 7.32 -0.70
C GLN A 94 -18.32 7.75 0.36
N THR A 95 -19.10 6.80 0.85
CA THR A 95 -19.84 6.95 2.12
C THR A 95 -19.17 6.07 3.17
N LYS A 96 -19.44 6.31 4.45
CA LYS A 96 -18.94 5.43 5.53
C LYS A 96 -19.33 3.96 5.33
N SER A 97 -20.40 3.68 4.60
CA SER A 97 -20.94 2.33 4.39
C SER A 97 -20.59 1.73 3.03
N THR A 98 -20.17 2.53 2.06
CA THR A 98 -19.93 2.07 0.68
C THR A 98 -18.78 2.81 0.03
N MET A 99 -17.92 2.08 -0.69
CA MET A 99 -16.80 2.63 -1.43
C MET A 99 -16.91 2.29 -2.91
N GLY A 100 -16.53 3.25 -3.76
CA GLY A 100 -16.34 3.02 -5.18
C GLY A 100 -14.88 2.70 -5.50
N LEU A 101 -14.66 1.64 -6.28
CA LEU A 101 -13.36 1.10 -6.64
C LEU A 101 -13.21 1.03 -8.16
N ASN A 102 -12.04 1.44 -8.64
CA ASN A 102 -11.64 1.40 -10.04
C ASN A 102 -10.36 0.59 -10.20
N PHE A 103 -10.36 -0.34 -11.15
CA PHE A 103 -9.19 -1.12 -11.53
C PHE A 103 -9.30 -1.61 -12.97
N THR A 104 -8.18 -1.94 -13.57
CA THR A 104 -8.13 -2.57 -14.90
C THR A 104 -8.68 -3.99 -14.80
N VAL A 105 -9.81 -4.25 -15.48
CA VAL A 105 -10.41 -5.59 -15.47
C VAL A 105 -9.54 -6.53 -16.32
N PRO A 106 -9.20 -7.74 -15.83
CA PRO A 106 -8.48 -8.73 -16.63
C PRO A 106 -9.17 -9.04 -17.95
N ALA A 107 -8.38 -9.33 -19.00
CA ALA A 107 -8.89 -9.65 -20.34
C ALA A 107 -9.91 -10.80 -20.35
N VAL A 108 -9.77 -11.75 -19.41
CA VAL A 108 -10.75 -12.80 -19.14
C VAL A 108 -11.48 -12.44 -17.84
N PRO A 109 -12.65 -11.78 -17.91
CA PRO A 109 -13.37 -11.36 -16.72
C PRO A 109 -14.02 -12.56 -16.02
N VAL A 110 -14.06 -12.53 -14.69
CA VAL A 110 -14.86 -13.46 -13.90
C VAL A 110 -16.24 -12.88 -13.62
N LYS A 111 -17.20 -13.75 -13.26
CA LYS A 111 -18.58 -13.32 -12.98
C LYS A 111 -18.71 -12.44 -11.74
N LYS A 112 -17.82 -12.59 -10.75
CA LYS A 112 -17.88 -11.90 -9.46
C LYS A 112 -16.48 -11.54 -9.00
N TYR A 113 -16.34 -10.32 -8.50
CA TYR A 113 -15.18 -9.86 -7.75
C TYR A 113 -15.58 -9.60 -6.30
N TYR A 114 -14.61 -9.70 -5.41
CA TYR A 114 -14.75 -9.40 -4.00
C TYR A 114 -13.66 -8.41 -3.58
N ALA A 115 -13.99 -7.51 -2.67
CA ALA A 115 -12.99 -6.72 -1.97
C ALA A 115 -12.62 -7.45 -0.69
N ALA A 116 -11.34 -7.78 -0.54
CA ALA A 116 -10.75 -8.30 0.68
C ALA A 116 -10.22 -7.11 1.50
N PHE A 117 -10.81 -6.89 2.68
CA PHE A 117 -10.41 -5.89 3.65
C PHE A 117 -9.50 -6.54 4.70
N LEU A 118 -8.22 -6.22 4.66
CA LEU A 118 -7.20 -6.70 5.59
C LEU A 118 -7.08 -5.70 6.73
N ASN A 119 -7.41 -6.14 7.95
CA ASN A 119 -7.30 -5.31 9.16
C ASN A 119 -6.89 -6.16 10.37
N ALA A 120 -5.82 -5.77 11.05
CA ALA A 120 -5.35 -6.39 12.29
C ALA A 120 -5.26 -7.94 12.27
N GLY A 121 -4.76 -8.53 11.18
CA GLY A 121 -4.63 -9.99 11.02
C GLY A 121 -5.92 -10.72 10.65
N THR A 122 -7.02 -10.00 10.43
CA THR A 122 -8.28 -10.55 9.94
C THR A 122 -8.57 -10.05 8.52
N THR A 123 -9.22 -10.90 7.72
CA THR A 123 -9.64 -10.56 6.35
C THR A 123 -11.14 -10.75 6.22
N PHE A 124 -11.82 -9.73 5.70
CA PHE A 124 -13.24 -9.79 5.40
C PHE A 124 -13.45 -9.63 3.90
N TYR A 125 -14.40 -10.38 3.35
CA TYR A 125 -14.66 -10.40 1.92
C TYR A 125 -16.06 -9.87 1.67
N GLU A 126 -16.15 -8.80 0.87
CA GLU A 126 -17.42 -8.23 0.45
C GLU A 126 -17.60 -8.35 -1.06
N PRO A 127 -18.77 -8.82 -1.53
CA PRO A 127 -19.05 -8.92 -2.96
C PRO A 127 -19.11 -7.52 -3.59
N MET A 128 -18.45 -7.37 -4.74
CA MET A 128 -18.43 -6.14 -5.50
C MET A 128 -19.56 -6.12 -6.53
N LYS A 129 -20.21 -4.98 -6.69
CA LYS A 129 -21.27 -4.75 -7.68
C LYS A 129 -20.75 -3.82 -8.77
N LYS A 130 -20.73 -4.31 -10.02
CA LYS A 130 -20.34 -3.48 -11.18
C LYS A 130 -21.35 -2.34 -11.34
N VAL A 131 -20.85 -1.13 -11.52
CA VAL A 131 -21.66 0.04 -11.83
C VAL A 131 -21.63 0.25 -13.34
N THR A 132 -22.81 0.27 -13.98
CA THR A 132 -22.95 0.36 -15.43
C THR A 132 -23.31 1.76 -15.93
N THR A 133 -23.62 2.69 -15.03
CA THR A 133 -24.05 4.06 -15.34
C THR A 133 -22.92 5.09 -15.21
N TYR A 134 -21.68 4.66 -15.05
CA TYR A 134 -20.53 5.54 -14.92
C TYR A 134 -19.83 5.69 -16.27
N GLU A 135 -19.77 6.92 -16.78
CA GLU A 135 -18.95 7.27 -17.94
C GLU A 135 -17.48 7.19 -17.53
N PRO A 136 -16.67 6.27 -18.09
CA PRO A 136 -15.25 6.20 -17.76
C PRO A 136 -14.57 7.54 -18.07
N MET A 137 -13.55 7.92 -17.29
CA MET A 137 -12.73 9.10 -17.60
C MET A 137 -12.22 9.00 -19.04
N LYS A 138 -12.52 10.02 -19.85
CA LYS A 138 -12.13 10.08 -21.26
C LYS A 138 -10.60 9.97 -21.37
N GLY A 139 -10.11 8.84 -21.89
CA GLY A 139 -8.67 8.55 -22.05
C GLY A 139 -8.01 7.72 -20.94
N GLY A 140 -8.76 7.21 -19.96
CA GLY A 140 -8.25 6.27 -18.95
C GLY A 140 -8.17 4.82 -19.45
N PRO A 141 -7.36 3.94 -18.81
CA PRO A 141 -7.35 2.51 -19.12
C PRO A 141 -8.76 1.89 -18.96
N PRO A 142 -9.07 0.76 -19.62
CA PRO A 142 -10.37 0.09 -19.52
C PRO A 142 -10.63 -0.37 -18.06
N SER A 143 -11.20 0.56 -17.29
CA SER A 143 -11.38 0.43 -15.85
C SER A 143 -12.81 -0.01 -15.59
N GLY A 144 -12.95 -1.13 -14.89
CA GLY A 144 -14.26 -1.51 -14.37
C GLY A 144 -14.54 -0.69 -13.13
N TYR A 145 -15.69 -0.02 -13.10
CA TYR A 145 -16.15 0.66 -11.90
C TYR A 145 -17.04 -0.26 -11.08
N TYR A 146 -16.71 -0.41 -9.80
CA TYR A 146 -17.43 -1.27 -8.86
C TYR A 146 -17.74 -0.54 -7.57
N ARG A 147 -18.84 -0.93 -6.92
CA ARG A 147 -19.18 -0.55 -5.55
C ARG A 147 -19.07 -1.74 -4.63
N VAL A 148 -18.60 -1.48 -3.42
CA VAL A 148 -18.52 -2.47 -2.35
C VAL A 148 -19.00 -1.85 -1.05
N ASN A 149 -19.62 -2.67 -0.21
CA ASN A 149 -19.91 -2.26 1.15
C ASN A 149 -18.60 -2.21 1.93
N VAL A 150 -18.42 -1.19 2.76
CA VAL A 150 -17.29 -1.15 3.71
C VAL A 150 -17.77 -1.86 4.97
N PRO A 151 -17.13 -2.97 5.39
CA PRO A 151 -17.57 -3.64 6.60
C PRO A 151 -17.40 -2.76 7.84
N LYS A 152 -18.21 -3.06 8.85
CA LYS A 152 -18.26 -2.27 10.08
C LYS A 152 -17.09 -2.64 10.99
N ASN A 153 -16.57 -1.65 11.71
CA ASN A 153 -15.62 -1.81 12.84
C ASN A 153 -14.16 -2.15 12.48
N TYR A 154 -13.65 -1.69 11.35
CA TYR A 154 -12.19 -1.66 11.16
C TYR A 154 -11.57 -0.55 11.97
N LYS A 155 -10.36 -0.77 12.50
CA LYS A 155 -9.61 0.25 13.23
C LYS A 155 -8.32 0.59 12.50
N GLY A 156 -8.05 1.89 12.38
CA GLY A 156 -6.79 2.39 11.82
C GLY A 156 -6.64 2.11 10.32
N VAL A 157 -5.46 1.62 9.93
CA VAL A 157 -5.13 1.37 8.51
C VAL A 157 -5.73 0.04 8.06
N VAL A 158 -6.47 0.08 6.96
CA VAL A 158 -7.06 -1.07 6.28
C VAL A 158 -6.47 -1.16 4.87
N TYR A 159 -6.03 -2.35 4.48
CA TYR A 159 -5.62 -2.59 3.09
C TYR A 159 -6.74 -3.29 2.35
N ILE A 160 -7.05 -2.81 1.16
CA ILE A 160 -8.09 -3.36 0.29
C ILE A 160 -7.44 -4.00 -0.92
N MET A 161 -7.80 -5.25 -1.19
CA MET A 161 -7.38 -6.02 -2.35
C MET A 161 -8.63 -6.47 -3.13
N VAL A 162 -8.59 -6.44 -4.45
CA VAL A 162 -9.62 -7.08 -5.29
C VAL A 162 -9.20 -8.51 -5.54
N THR A 163 -10.12 -9.46 -5.31
CA THR A 163 -9.90 -10.89 -5.54
C THR A 163 -11.08 -11.53 -6.27
N THR A 164 -10.82 -12.66 -6.91
CA THR A 164 -11.86 -13.51 -7.53
C THR A 164 -12.50 -14.50 -6.55
N SER A 165 -12.00 -14.59 -5.31
CA SER A 165 -12.48 -15.51 -4.27
C SER A 165 -13.28 -14.81 -3.17
N SER A 166 -14.26 -15.50 -2.60
CA SER A 166 -15.10 -14.98 -1.50
C SER A 166 -14.57 -15.29 -0.10
N ASN A 167 -13.48 -16.04 0.04
CA ASN A 167 -13.01 -16.53 1.34
C ASN A 167 -11.50 -16.86 1.38
N ASP A 168 -10.74 -16.51 0.35
CA ASP A 168 -9.31 -16.82 0.25
C ASP A 168 -8.59 -15.69 -0.48
N LEU A 169 -7.40 -15.30 -0.02
CA LEU A 169 -6.60 -14.25 -0.66
C LEU A 169 -5.19 -14.81 -0.92
N LYS A 170 -4.86 -14.98 -2.19
CA LYS A 170 -3.59 -15.50 -2.69
C LYS A 170 -3.19 -14.74 -3.93
N ASP A 171 -1.91 -14.69 -4.24
CA ASP A 171 -1.40 -14.03 -5.44
C ASP A 171 -2.11 -14.48 -6.73
N SER A 172 -2.44 -15.77 -6.83
CA SER A 172 -3.12 -16.35 -7.99
C SER A 172 -4.58 -15.90 -8.16
N ASN A 173 -5.22 -15.38 -7.11
CA ASN A 173 -6.61 -14.93 -7.14
C ASN A 173 -6.77 -13.41 -6.93
N THR A 174 -5.68 -12.70 -6.60
CA THR A 174 -5.62 -11.24 -6.51
C THR A 174 -5.63 -10.61 -7.90
N VAL A 175 -6.45 -9.58 -8.06
CA VAL A 175 -6.70 -8.89 -9.32
C VAL A 175 -6.17 -7.46 -9.31
N ALA A 176 -6.26 -6.78 -8.17
CA ALA A 176 -5.75 -5.42 -8.00
C ALA A 176 -5.52 -5.09 -6.52
N GLY A 177 -4.66 -4.12 -6.22
CA GLY A 177 -4.36 -3.63 -4.88
C GLY A 177 -2.86 -3.49 -4.60
N PRO A 178 -2.45 -3.32 -3.35
CA PRO A 178 -3.28 -2.90 -2.23
C PRO A 178 -3.69 -1.43 -2.37
N LEU A 179 -4.94 -1.11 -2.03
CA LEU A 179 -5.40 0.25 -1.77
C LEU A 179 -5.43 0.49 -0.26
N VAL A 180 -4.89 1.62 0.19
CA VAL A 180 -4.97 2.01 1.60
C VAL A 180 -6.29 2.74 1.84
N ALA A 181 -7.07 2.24 2.79
CA ALA A 181 -8.21 2.93 3.37
C ALA A 181 -7.92 3.20 4.85
N ILE A 182 -8.19 4.43 5.29
CA ILE A 182 -8.04 4.83 6.69
C ILE A 182 -9.44 5.07 7.21
N GLU A 183 -9.76 4.53 8.38
CA GLU A 183 -10.97 4.94 9.11
C GLU A 183 -10.89 6.45 9.37
N THR A 184 -11.74 7.23 8.69
CA THR A 184 -11.95 8.63 9.02
C THR A 184 -13.14 8.71 9.96
N ASP A 185 -12.87 8.98 11.24
CA ASP A 185 -13.88 9.30 12.25
C ASP A 185 -14.84 10.41 11.76
#